data_AF-A0A971YQI0-F1
#
_entry.id   AF-A0A971YQI0-F1
#
_cell.length_a   1.000
_cell.length_b   1.000
_cell.length_c   1.000
_cell.angle_alpha   90.00
_cell.angle_beta   90.00
_cell.angle_gamma   90.00
#
_symmetry.space_group_name_H-M   'P 1'
#
loop_
_entity.id
_entity.type
_entity.pdbx_description
1 polymer ?
#
loop_
_entity_poly.entity_id
_entity_poly.type
_entity_poly.pdbx_seq_one_letter_code
_entity_poly.pdbx_strand_id
1 'polypeptide(L)'
;VAGNLMGLLMVLKGLPLAYNKDLQEDKEPLFDTAETIERCLSVFCGLITTLKVKKERMLRAVRGDFSTATDLADYLARRGLPFREAHAVVGRLVRSALEQGRVLEDLTLADLKSVSPLFDSDALEVVKVESSVAARTSRGGTAPSQVQAALERAEKIVGLR
;
A
#
# COMPACT_ATOMS: atom_id res chain seq x y z
N VAL A 1 16.49 9.38 -19.85
CA VAL A 1 17.03 8.86 -18.55
C VAL A 1 17.56 7.43 -18.63
N ALA A 2 16.73 6.37 -18.65
CA ALA A 2 17.26 4.99 -18.64
C ALA A 2 18.11 4.68 -19.89
N GLY A 3 17.68 5.14 -21.07
CA GLY A 3 18.47 5.09 -22.30
C GLY A 3 19.80 5.85 -22.16
N ASN A 4 19.78 7.06 -21.59
CA ASN A 4 20.96 7.89 -21.36
C ASN A 4 21.99 7.19 -20.46
N LEU A 5 21.53 6.55 -19.38
CA LEU A 5 22.39 5.75 -18.51
C LEU A 5 23.02 4.59 -19.28
N MET A 6 22.21 3.82 -20.00
CA MET A 6 22.70 2.68 -20.78
C MET A 6 23.68 3.12 -21.87
N GLY A 7 23.40 4.21 -22.56
CA GLY A 7 24.29 4.81 -23.56
C GLY A 7 25.63 5.20 -22.95
N LEU A 8 25.62 5.94 -21.85
CA LEU A 8 26.85 6.36 -21.17
C LEU A 8 27.68 5.16 -20.67
N LEU A 9 27.04 4.14 -20.10
CA LEU A 9 27.72 2.90 -19.70
C LEU A 9 28.35 2.19 -20.89
N MET A 10 27.72 2.21 -22.07
CA MET A 10 28.29 1.62 -23.28
C MET A 10 29.44 2.44 -23.87
N VAL A 11 29.39 3.79 -23.80
CA VAL A 11 30.51 4.66 -24.16
C VAL A 11 31.75 4.36 -23.30
N LEU A 12 31.56 4.13 -22.00
CA LEU A 12 32.67 3.85 -21.08
C LEU A 12 33.20 2.41 -21.18
N LYS A 13 32.44 1.49 -21.76
CA LYS A 13 32.75 0.06 -21.75
C LYS A 13 34.03 -0.23 -22.56
N GLY A 14 35.09 -0.64 -21.86
CA GLY A 14 36.33 -1.08 -22.48
C GLY A 14 37.20 0.04 -23.02
N LEU A 15 36.94 1.29 -22.63
CA LEU A 15 37.73 2.44 -23.03
C LEU A 15 39.13 2.38 -22.35
N PRO A 16 40.24 2.37 -23.11
CA PRO A 16 41.58 2.35 -22.52
C PRO A 16 41.90 3.68 -21.85
N LEU A 17 42.81 3.68 -20.86
CA LEU A 17 43.27 4.92 -20.24
C LEU A 17 44.21 5.71 -21.18
N ALA A 18 44.30 7.04 -21.10
CA ALA A 18 43.58 7.95 -20.20
C ALA A 18 42.41 8.64 -20.92
N TYR A 19 42.63 9.83 -21.49
CA TYR A 19 41.59 10.57 -22.21
C TYR A 19 41.37 10.00 -23.62
N ASN A 20 40.11 9.77 -23.98
CA ASN A 20 39.66 9.44 -25.33
C ASN A 20 38.58 10.44 -25.75
N LYS A 21 38.51 10.75 -27.05
CA LYS A 21 37.53 11.74 -27.56
C LYS A 21 36.08 11.27 -27.38
N ASP A 22 35.84 9.97 -27.29
CA ASP A 22 34.55 9.34 -26.95
C ASP A 22 33.97 9.89 -25.64
N LEU A 23 34.82 10.33 -24.69
CA LEU A 23 34.38 11.00 -23.46
C LEU A 23 33.74 12.37 -23.71
N GLN A 24 33.66 12.87 -24.94
CA GLN A 24 32.85 14.05 -25.27
C GLN A 24 31.34 13.75 -25.18
N GLU A 25 30.94 12.48 -25.37
CA GLU A 25 29.56 11.99 -25.32
C GLU A 25 28.97 11.91 -23.89
N ASP A 26 29.71 12.35 -22.86
CA ASP A 26 29.26 12.30 -21.47
C ASP A 26 28.22 13.39 -21.11
N LYS A 27 28.25 14.52 -21.82
CA LYS A 27 27.51 15.74 -21.44
C LYS A 27 26.05 15.68 -21.85
N GLU A 28 25.79 15.36 -23.12
CA GLU A 28 24.45 15.31 -23.66
C GLU A 28 23.52 14.38 -22.87
N PRO A 29 23.86 13.10 -22.62
CA PRO A 29 23.01 12.21 -21.84
C PRO A 29 22.82 12.66 -20.38
N LEU A 30 23.84 13.30 -19.80
CA LEU A 30 23.78 13.84 -18.44
C LEU A 30 22.86 15.06 -18.36
N PHE A 31 23.05 16.04 -19.24
CA PHE A 31 22.26 17.27 -19.29
C PHE A 31 20.80 16.97 -19.61
N ASP A 32 20.52 16.12 -20.60
CA ASP A 32 19.16 15.69 -20.92
C ASP A 32 18.50 14.98 -19.72
N THR A 33 19.24 14.16 -18.98
CA THR A 33 18.72 13.50 -17.77
C THR A 33 18.42 14.52 -16.67
N ALA A 34 19.32 15.46 -16.42
CA ALA A 34 19.13 16.48 -15.39
C ALA A 34 17.93 17.37 -15.71
N GLU A 35 17.83 17.88 -16.93
CA GLU A 35 16.71 18.70 -17.42
C GLU A 35 15.38 17.93 -17.35
N THR A 36 15.38 16.66 -17.74
CA THR A 36 14.19 15.80 -17.65
C THR A 36 13.73 15.65 -16.20
N ILE A 37 14.65 15.33 -15.28
CA ILE A 37 14.32 15.13 -13.87
C ILE A 37 13.79 16.43 -13.25
N GLU A 38 14.43 17.57 -13.49
CA GLU A 38 14.00 18.87 -12.99
C GLU A 38 12.57 19.21 -13.45
N ARG A 39 12.29 19.03 -14.75
CA ARG A 39 10.95 19.24 -15.32
C ARG A 39 9.92 18.30 -14.72
N CYS A 40 10.23 17.01 -14.61
CA CYS A 40 9.34 16.03 -14.00
C CYS A 40 9.02 16.42 -12.55
N LEU A 41 10.03 16.75 -11.74
CA LEU A 41 9.83 17.16 -10.36
C LEU A 41 8.93 18.40 -10.25
N SER A 42 9.17 19.42 -11.08
CA SER A 42 8.33 20.62 -11.12
C SER A 42 6.87 20.31 -11.44
N VAL A 43 6.62 19.47 -12.44
CA VAL A 43 5.26 19.02 -12.81
C VAL A 43 4.62 18.22 -11.67
N PHE A 44 5.35 17.28 -11.05
CA PHE A 44 4.83 16.49 -9.94
C PHE A 44 4.51 17.34 -8.71
N CYS A 45 5.34 18.33 -8.38
CA CYS A 45 5.04 19.30 -7.31
C CYS A 45 3.72 20.03 -7.57
N GLY A 46 3.50 20.52 -8.79
CA GLY A 46 2.24 21.14 -9.19
C GLY A 46 1.04 20.18 -9.12
N LEU A 47 1.22 18.94 -9.58
CA LEU A 47 0.20 17.89 -9.53
C LEU A 47 -0.21 17.57 -8.10
N ILE A 48 0.74 17.28 -7.22
CA ILE A 48 0.47 16.92 -5.81
C ILE A 48 -0.20 18.08 -5.07
N THR A 49 0.24 19.32 -5.31
CA THR A 49 -0.33 20.51 -4.68
C THR A 49 -1.80 20.74 -5.07
N THR A 50 -2.19 20.36 -6.29
CA THR A 50 -3.55 20.54 -6.83
C THR A 50 -4.44 19.31 -6.69
N LEU A 51 -3.89 18.18 -6.23
CA LEU A 51 -4.59 16.92 -6.10
C LEU A 51 -5.76 17.02 -5.10
N LYS A 52 -6.95 16.57 -5.52
CA LYS A 52 -8.14 16.48 -4.67
C LYS A 52 -8.47 15.02 -4.38
N VAL A 53 -8.38 14.64 -3.11
CA VAL A 53 -8.76 13.31 -2.63
C VAL A 53 -10.29 13.18 -2.57
N LYS A 54 -10.86 12.25 -3.34
CA LYS A 54 -12.31 11.96 -3.36
C LYS A 54 -12.66 10.91 -2.29
N LYS A 55 -12.67 11.33 -1.03
CA LYS A 55 -12.79 10.46 0.16
C LYS A 55 -13.98 9.49 0.06
N GLU A 56 -15.14 9.97 -0.35
CA GLU A 56 -16.38 9.18 -0.43
C GLU A 56 -16.32 8.13 -1.54
N ARG A 57 -15.62 8.42 -2.64
CA ARG A 57 -15.40 7.43 -3.71
C ARG A 57 -14.42 6.36 -3.25
N MET A 58 -13.35 6.76 -2.55
CA MET A 58 -12.35 5.81 -2.03
C MET A 58 -12.97 4.90 -0.98
N LEU A 59 -13.74 5.45 -0.03
CA LEU A 59 -14.43 4.66 1.00
C LEU A 59 -15.44 3.69 0.38
N ARG A 60 -16.20 4.12 -0.64
CA ARG A 60 -17.11 3.22 -1.36
C ARG A 60 -16.39 2.10 -2.10
N ALA A 61 -15.18 2.34 -2.61
CA ALA A 61 -14.43 1.33 -3.36
C ALA A 61 -13.93 0.17 -2.48
N VAL A 62 -13.76 0.43 -1.17
CA VAL A 62 -13.32 -0.58 -0.20
C VAL A 62 -14.45 -1.14 0.65
N ARG A 63 -15.69 -0.67 0.45
CA ARG A 63 -16.88 -1.26 1.06
C ARG A 63 -17.33 -2.43 0.20
N GLY A 64 -17.48 -3.60 0.81
CA GLY A 64 -17.93 -4.79 0.10
C GLY A 64 -16.93 -5.41 -0.88
N ASP A 65 -15.65 -5.04 -0.81
CA ASP A 65 -14.58 -5.69 -1.58
C ASP A 65 -14.00 -6.92 -0.85
N PHE A 66 -14.52 -7.23 0.34
CA PHE A 66 -14.10 -8.32 1.23
C PHE A 66 -12.62 -8.23 1.66
N SER A 67 -11.96 -7.08 1.50
CA SER A 67 -10.55 -6.89 1.88
C SER A 67 -10.32 -7.06 3.39
N THR A 68 -11.33 -6.79 4.21
CA THR A 68 -11.29 -6.98 5.67
C THR A 68 -11.58 -8.41 6.12
N ALA A 69 -11.85 -9.35 5.20
CA ALA A 69 -12.02 -10.78 5.54
C ALA A 69 -10.79 -11.34 6.28
N THR A 70 -9.59 -10.91 5.88
CA THR A 70 -8.34 -11.34 6.52
C THR A 70 -8.31 -10.97 8.01
N ASP A 71 -8.96 -9.88 8.41
CA ASP A 71 -9.06 -9.49 9.82
C ASP A 71 -9.89 -10.48 10.66
N LEU A 72 -10.92 -11.09 10.06
CA LEU A 72 -11.67 -12.18 10.71
C LEU A 72 -10.82 -13.46 10.85
N ALA A 73 -9.94 -13.73 9.89
CA ALA A 73 -9.03 -14.87 9.97
C ALA A 73 -7.97 -14.65 11.06
N ASP A 74 -7.39 -13.44 11.12
CA ASP A 74 -6.48 -13.03 12.20
C ASP A 74 -7.16 -13.11 13.57
N TYR A 75 -8.43 -12.70 13.65
CA TYR A 75 -9.23 -12.76 14.87
C TYR A 75 -9.36 -14.21 15.38
N LEU A 76 -9.74 -15.15 14.51
CA LEU A 76 -9.82 -16.57 14.87
C LEU A 76 -8.45 -17.15 15.24
N ALA A 77 -7.41 -16.75 14.52
CA ALA A 77 -6.05 -17.20 14.80
C ALA A 77 -5.55 -16.76 16.19
N ARG A 78 -5.84 -15.52 16.57
CA ARG A 78 -5.55 -15.01 17.93
C ARG A 78 -6.32 -15.74 19.03
N ARG A 79 -7.43 -16.40 18.69
CA ARG A 79 -8.23 -17.23 19.61
C ARG A 79 -7.88 -18.71 19.56
N GLY A 80 -6.75 -19.05 18.92
CA GLY A 80 -6.16 -20.40 18.98
C GLY A 80 -6.47 -21.29 17.78
N LEU A 81 -7.23 -20.82 16.77
CA LEU A 81 -7.46 -21.60 15.56
C LEU A 81 -6.23 -21.51 14.63
N PRO A 82 -5.67 -22.61 14.11
CA PRO A 82 -4.56 -22.53 13.16
C PRO A 82 -4.93 -21.65 11.95
N PHE A 83 -4.02 -20.76 11.53
CA PHE A 83 -4.35 -19.74 10.51
C PHE A 83 -4.91 -20.34 9.21
N ARG A 84 -4.42 -21.51 8.78
CA ARG A 84 -4.95 -22.24 7.62
C ARG A 84 -6.44 -22.60 7.78
N GLU A 85 -6.85 -23.00 8.98
CA GLU A 85 -8.24 -23.32 9.29
C GLU A 85 -9.08 -22.06 9.43
N ALA A 86 -8.56 -21.02 10.09
CA ALA A 86 -9.21 -19.71 10.17
C ALA A 86 -9.50 -19.13 8.77
N HIS A 87 -8.51 -19.17 7.88
CA HIS A 87 -8.66 -18.74 6.49
C HIS A 87 -9.72 -19.58 5.74
N ALA A 88 -9.77 -20.89 5.96
CA ALA A 88 -10.78 -21.75 5.33
C ALA A 88 -12.21 -21.47 5.86
N VAL A 89 -12.36 -21.21 7.16
CA VAL A 89 -13.63 -20.81 7.80
C VAL A 89 -14.14 -19.51 7.20
N VAL A 90 -13.29 -18.47 7.17
CA VAL A 90 -13.63 -17.16 6.62
C VAL A 90 -13.88 -17.23 5.12
N GLY A 91 -13.14 -18.04 4.37
CA GLY A 91 -13.38 -18.24 2.94
C GLY A 91 -14.78 -18.81 2.64
N ARG A 92 -15.31 -19.69 3.49
CA ARG A 92 -16.70 -20.17 3.38
C ARG A 92 -17.72 -19.07 3.71
N LEU A 93 -17.44 -18.26 4.73
CA LEU A 93 -18.27 -17.12 5.10
C LEU A 93 -18.37 -16.10 3.95
N VAL A 94 -17.24 -15.72 3.36
CA VAL A 94 -17.17 -14.81 2.22
C VAL A 94 -17.95 -15.36 1.02
N ARG A 95 -17.79 -16.65 0.71
CA ARG A 95 -18.56 -17.29 -0.36
C ARG A 95 -20.07 -17.22 -0.12
N SER A 96 -20.50 -17.54 1.10
CA SER A 96 -21.93 -17.47 1.46
C SER A 96 -22.49 -16.05 1.37
N ALA A 97 -21.71 -15.04 1.80
CA ALA A 97 -22.11 -13.64 1.67
C ALA A 97 -22.26 -13.22 0.20
N LEU A 98 -21.31 -13.61 -0.66
CA LEU A 98 -21.37 -13.37 -2.11
C LEU A 98 -22.60 -14.01 -2.76
N GLU A 99 -22.90 -15.27 -2.43
CA GLU A 99 -24.09 -15.98 -2.94
C GLU A 99 -25.41 -15.30 -2.52
N GLN A 100 -25.41 -14.61 -1.38
CA GLN A 100 -26.56 -13.86 -0.85
C GLN A 100 -26.59 -12.38 -1.29
N GLY A 101 -25.58 -11.91 -2.04
CA GLY A 101 -25.45 -10.50 -2.41
C GLY A 101 -25.22 -9.55 -1.22
N ARG A 102 -24.67 -10.08 -0.11
CA ARG A 102 -24.36 -9.34 1.13
C ARG A 102 -22.88 -9.01 1.21
N VAL A 103 -22.55 -7.93 1.92
CA VAL A 103 -21.16 -7.60 2.27
C VAL A 103 -20.82 -8.09 3.68
N LEU A 104 -19.55 -8.03 4.08
CA LEU A 104 -19.15 -8.50 5.42
C LEU A 104 -19.73 -7.63 6.53
N GLU A 105 -19.94 -6.35 6.26
CA GLU A 105 -20.55 -5.39 7.18
C GLU A 105 -22.04 -5.67 7.43
N ASP A 106 -22.70 -6.43 6.55
CA ASP A 106 -24.10 -6.85 6.71
C ASP A 106 -24.23 -8.13 7.55
N LEU A 107 -23.12 -8.77 7.91
CA LEU A 107 -23.13 -10.02 8.66
C LEU A 107 -23.47 -9.78 10.14
N THR A 108 -24.29 -10.66 10.68
CA THR A 108 -24.65 -10.65 12.10
C THR A 108 -23.72 -11.54 12.90
N LEU A 109 -23.72 -11.40 14.23
CA LEU A 109 -23.01 -12.33 15.10
C LEU A 109 -23.50 -13.79 14.91
N ALA A 110 -24.77 -14.00 14.58
CA ALA A 110 -25.30 -15.32 14.29
C ALA A 110 -24.68 -15.90 13.01
N ASP A 111 -24.52 -15.09 11.95
CA ASP A 111 -23.84 -15.49 10.73
C ASP A 111 -22.38 -15.90 11.04
N LEU A 112 -21.66 -15.10 11.82
CA LEU A 112 -20.29 -15.43 12.23
C LEU A 112 -20.22 -16.71 13.07
N LYS A 113 -21.10 -16.86 14.07
CA LYS A 113 -21.14 -18.06 14.92
C LYS A 113 -21.55 -19.33 14.17
N SER A 114 -22.25 -19.20 13.04
CA SER A 114 -22.60 -20.35 12.19
C SER A 114 -21.37 -21.03 11.57
N VAL A 115 -20.27 -20.27 11.37
CA VAL A 115 -19.03 -20.79 10.77
C VAL A 115 -17.94 -21.10 11.80
N SER A 116 -17.97 -20.48 12.98
CA SER A 116 -17.09 -20.82 14.10
C SER A 116 -17.64 -20.32 15.45
N PRO A 117 -17.66 -21.15 16.51
CA PRO A 117 -18.09 -20.74 17.84
C PRO A 117 -17.13 -19.75 18.53
N LEU A 118 -15.91 -19.57 17.98
CA LEU A 118 -14.89 -18.67 18.54
C LEU A 118 -15.18 -17.19 18.29
N PHE A 119 -16.13 -16.87 17.41
CA PHE A 119 -16.58 -15.51 17.16
C PHE A 119 -17.44 -14.97 18.31
N ASP A 120 -17.18 -13.71 18.67
CA ASP A 120 -17.95 -12.94 19.64
C ASP A 120 -18.34 -11.58 19.06
N SER A 121 -19.13 -10.80 19.80
CA SER A 121 -19.69 -9.52 19.34
C SER A 121 -18.64 -8.50 18.88
N ASP A 122 -17.43 -8.56 19.43
CA ASP A 122 -16.28 -7.74 19.02
C ASP A 122 -15.79 -8.03 17.59
N ALA A 123 -16.09 -9.19 17.00
CA ALA A 123 -15.73 -9.52 15.63
C ALA A 123 -16.43 -8.64 14.58
N LEU A 124 -17.61 -8.11 14.90
CA LEU A 124 -18.34 -7.17 14.03
C LEU A 124 -17.66 -5.80 13.94
N GLU A 125 -16.86 -5.43 14.95
CA GLU A 125 -16.05 -4.21 14.89
C GLU A 125 -14.78 -4.43 14.07
N VAL A 126 -14.18 -5.62 14.15
CA VAL A 126 -12.93 -5.96 13.45
C VAL A 126 -13.06 -5.89 11.93
N VAL A 127 -14.25 -6.17 11.39
CA VAL A 127 -14.48 -6.18 9.94
C VAL A 127 -14.67 -4.80 9.32
N LYS A 128 -14.81 -3.75 10.14
CA LYS A 128 -14.91 -2.37 9.66
C LYS A 128 -13.57 -1.91 9.10
N VAL A 129 -13.63 -1.14 8.01
CA VAL A 129 -12.44 -0.60 7.33
C VAL A 129 -11.57 0.21 8.29
N GLU A 130 -12.17 1.05 9.12
CA GLU A 130 -11.47 1.88 10.09
C GLU A 130 -10.72 1.03 11.13
N SER A 131 -11.33 -0.06 11.59
CA SER A 131 -10.73 -1.00 12.54
C SER A 131 -9.58 -1.77 11.91
N SER A 132 -9.75 -2.24 10.68
CA SER A 132 -8.69 -2.94 9.92
C SER A 132 -7.45 -2.05 9.76
N VAL A 133 -7.65 -0.78 9.37
CA VAL A 133 -6.57 0.21 9.28
C VAL A 133 -5.92 0.45 10.64
N ALA A 134 -6.71 0.69 11.68
CA ALA A 134 -6.21 0.96 13.03
C ALA A 134 -5.43 -0.23 13.65
N ALA A 135 -5.75 -1.46 13.26
CA ALA A 135 -5.09 -2.67 13.76
C ALA A 135 -3.66 -2.85 13.25
N ARG A 136 -3.27 -2.21 12.14
CA ARG A 136 -1.92 -2.31 11.56
C ARG A 136 -0.92 -1.39 12.27
N THR A 137 -0.61 -1.72 13.52
CA THR A 137 0.22 -0.90 14.44
C THR A 137 1.72 -1.17 14.37
N SER A 138 2.16 -2.20 13.63
CA SER A 138 3.58 -2.46 13.37
C SER A 138 4.26 -1.27 12.69
N ARG A 139 5.58 -1.14 12.85
CA ARG A 139 6.36 -0.08 12.19
C ARG A 139 6.11 -0.08 10.69
N GLY A 140 5.66 1.06 10.15
CA GLY A 140 5.31 1.20 8.72
C GLY A 140 3.90 0.72 8.36
N GLY A 141 3.09 0.33 9.34
CA GLY A 141 1.69 -0.01 9.15
C GLY A 141 0.80 1.21 8.90
N THR A 142 -0.47 0.93 8.57
CA THR A 142 -1.46 1.93 8.15
C THR A 142 -2.23 2.57 9.31
N ALA A 143 -2.00 2.14 10.55
CA ALA A 143 -2.66 2.74 11.71
C ALA A 143 -2.40 4.26 11.78
N PRO A 144 -3.38 5.09 12.17
CA PRO A 144 -3.22 6.55 12.21
C PRO A 144 -1.99 7.01 13.01
N SER A 145 -1.68 6.33 14.12
CA SER A 145 -0.48 6.61 14.92
C SER A 145 0.83 6.31 14.17
N GLN A 146 0.87 5.25 13.35
CA GLN A 146 2.02 4.88 12.55
C GLN A 146 2.22 5.85 11.36
N VAL A 147 1.12 6.26 10.72
CA VAL A 147 1.15 7.26 9.65
C VAL A 147 1.62 8.60 10.18
N GLN A 148 1.12 9.03 11.34
CA GLN A 148 1.57 10.25 12.01
C GLN A 148 3.06 10.21 12.34
N ALA A 149 3.54 9.11 12.93
CA ALA A 149 4.96 8.94 13.21
C ALA A 149 5.82 8.88 11.94
N ALA A 150 5.28 8.37 10.82
CA ALA A 150 5.97 8.39 9.52
C ALA A 150 6.07 9.81 8.94
N LEU A 151 5.01 10.61 9.08
CA LEU A 151 5.01 12.00 8.67
C LEU A 151 6.06 12.81 9.44
N GLU A 152 6.09 12.68 10.77
CA GLU A 152 7.09 13.37 11.61
C GLU A 152 8.53 13.00 11.25
N ARG A 153 8.79 11.71 10.98
CA ARG A 153 10.10 11.26 10.50
C ARG A 153 10.44 11.88 9.14
N ALA A 154 9.48 11.92 8.22
CA ALA A 154 9.68 12.49 6.90
C ALA A 154 9.99 13.99 7.00
N GLU A 155 9.21 14.74 7.77
CA GLU A 155 9.41 16.18 8.02
C GLU A 155 10.81 16.48 8.57
N LYS A 156 11.30 15.65 9.50
CA LYS A 156 12.66 15.77 10.03
C LYS A 156 13.75 15.49 9.00
N ILE A 157 13.55 14.49 8.12
CA ILE A 157 14.51 14.15 7.06
C ILE A 157 14.63 15.29 6.04
N VAL A 158 13.51 15.91 5.68
CA VAL A 158 13.50 17.01 4.69
C VAL A 158 13.76 18.39 5.31
N GLY A 159 13.97 18.47 6.62
CA GLY A 159 14.29 19.72 7.33
C GLY A 159 13.11 20.69 7.46
N LEU A 160 11.88 20.20 7.44
CA LEU A 160 10.67 21.01 7.70
C LEU A 160 10.37 21.17 9.19
N ARG A 161 10.98 20.34 10.06
CA ARG A 161 10.91 20.39 11.53
C ARG A 161 12.20 19.90 12.18
#